data_AF-A0A5H7LP35-F1
#
_entry.id   AF-A0A5H7LP35-F1
#
_cell.length_a   1.000
_cell.length_b   1.000
_cell.length_c   1.000
_cell.angle_alpha   90.00
_cell.angle_beta   90.00
_cell.angle_gamma   90.00
#
_symmetry.space_group_name_H-M   'P 1'
#
loop_
_entity.id
_entity.type
_entity.pdbx_description
1 polymer ?
#
loop_
_entity_poly.entity_id
_entity_poly.type
_entity_poly.pdbx_seq_one_letter_code
_entity_poly.pdbx_strand_id
1 'polypeptide(L)' 'MINDDILAHARQCAPAESCGYVVRTAQGERYFPCENLSAEPTMYFRISPEDYLNARNRGDIVALVHSHPDGKPCLSSADR' A
#
# COMPACT_ATOMS: atom_id res chain seq x y z
N MET A 1 4.42 7.99 -12.89
CA MET A 1 4.14 8.92 -11.75
C MET A 1 3.69 8.06 -10.57
N ILE A 2 3.76 8.55 -9.32
CA ILE A 2 3.39 7.75 -8.12
C ILE A 2 2.03 7.04 -8.28
N ASN A 3 1.04 7.74 -8.85
CA ASN A 3 -0.29 7.16 -9.10
C ASN A 3 -0.27 6.00 -10.10
N ASP A 4 0.56 6.05 -11.13
CA ASP A 4 0.67 4.95 -12.11
C ASP A 4 1.28 3.70 -11.46
N ASP A 5 2.28 3.90 -10.60
CA ASP A 5 2.95 2.80 -9.88
C ASP A 5 1.98 2.14 -8.88
N ILE A 6 1.18 2.94 -8.17
CA ILE A 6 0.11 2.46 -7.28
C ILE A 6 -0.93 1.65 -8.07
N LEU A 7 -1.43 2.21 -9.19
CA LEU A 7 -2.44 1.54 -10.01
C LEU A 7 -1.90 0.28 -10.69
N ALA A 8 -0.62 0.26 -11.08
CA ALA A 8 0.03 -0.93 -11.61
C ALA A 8 0.15 -2.03 -10.55
N HIS A 9 0.57 -1.68 -9.33
CA HIS A 9 0.64 -2.63 -8.22
C HIS A 9 -0.74 -3.19 -7.85
N ALA A 10 -1.77 -2.33 -7.75
CA ALA A 10 -3.13 -2.75 -7.49
C ALA A 10 -3.66 -3.77 -8.53
N ARG A 11 -3.38 -3.55 -9.81
CA ARG A 11 -3.76 -4.49 -10.88
C ARG A 11 -3.02 -5.82 -10.81
N GLN A 12 -1.76 -5.81 -10.37
CA GLN A 12 -0.96 -7.04 -10.21
C GLN A 12 -1.42 -7.89 -9.02
N CYS A 13 -1.89 -7.25 -7.94
CA CYS A 13 -2.38 -7.95 -6.76
C CYS A 13 -3.80 -8.51 -6.92
N ALA A 14 -4.63 -7.91 -7.77
CA ALA A 14 -6.02 -8.33 -7.95
C ALA A 14 -6.11 -9.85 -8.25
N PRO A 15 -6.98 -10.60 -7.53
CA PRO A 15 -8.10 -10.14 -6.71
C PRO A 15 -7.76 -9.80 -5.25
N ALA A 16 -6.51 -9.94 -4.81
CA ALA A 16 -6.10 -9.50 -3.48
C ALA A 16 -5.97 -7.97 -3.39
N GLU A 17 -6.15 -7.43 -2.19
CA GLU A 17 -5.78 -6.04 -1.91
C GLU A 17 -4.27 -5.88 -2.04
N SER A 18 -3.84 -4.89 -2.82
CA SER A 18 -2.49 -4.34 -2.74
C SER A 18 -2.35 -3.45 -1.51
N CYS A 19 -1.14 -3.34 -0.96
CA CYS A 19 -0.82 -2.40 0.11
C CYS A 19 0.61 -1.85 -0.03
N GLY A 20 0.88 -0.68 0.54
CA GLY A 20 2.21 -0.07 0.50
C GLY A 20 2.26 1.35 1.07
N TYR A 21 3.43 1.97 1.05
CA TYR A 21 3.65 3.31 1.61
C TYR A 21 4.05 4.32 0.55
N VAL A 22 3.58 5.56 0.69
CA VAL A 22 4.22 6.71 0.04
C VAL A 22 5.19 7.31 1.04
N VAL A 23 6.46 7.39 0.65
CA VAL A 23 7.54 7.91 1.49
C VAL A 23 8.14 9.14 0.82
N ARG A 24 8.23 10.24 1.56
CA ARG A 24 8.97 11.43 1.17
C ARG A 24 10.45 11.18 1.38
N THR A 25 11.18 11.03 0.29
CA THR A 25 12.64 10.83 0.26
C THR A 25 13.35 12.11 -0.12
N ALA A 26 14.68 12.13 -0.04
CA ALA A 26 15.51 13.24 -0.56
C ALA A 26 15.31 13.48 -2.08
N GLN A 27 14.78 12.49 -2.81
CA GLN A 27 14.56 12.54 -4.26
C GLN A 27 13.07 12.79 -4.60
N GLY A 28 12.26 13.19 -3.61
CA GLY A 28 10.82 13.37 -3.74
C GLY A 28 10.01 12.21 -3.15
N GLU A 29 8.69 12.31 -3.27
CA GLU A 29 7.77 11.26 -2.83
C GLU A 29 7.87 10.03 -3.75
N ARG A 30 7.86 8.84 -3.15
CA ARG A 30 7.95 7.56 -3.86
C ARG A 30 7.02 6.54 -3.24
N TYR A 31 6.39 5.73 -4.09
CA TYR A 31 5.60 4.58 -3.66
C TYR A 31 6.49 3.36 -3.45
N PHE A 32 6.26 2.66 -2.34
CA PHE A 32 6.91 1.41 -1.98
C PHE A 32 5.83 0.34 -1.79
N PRO A 33 5.68 -0.60 -2.74
CA PRO A 33 4.75 -1.71 -2.59
C PRO A 33 5.20 -2.65 -1.46
N CYS A 34 4.23 -3.21 -0.74
CA CYS A 34 4.43 -4.22 0.30
C CYS A 34 3.63 -5.48 -0.03
N GLU A 35 4.10 -6.63 0.44
CA GLU A 35 3.34 -7.87 0.37
C GLU A 35 2.14 -7.81 1.33
N ASN A 36 0.98 -8.28 0.87
CA ASN A 36 -0.19 -8.43 1.73
C ASN A 36 -0.11 -9.77 2.48
N LEU A 37 0.14 -9.71 3.79
CA LEU A 37 0.27 -10.87 4.67
C LEU A 37 -1.05 -11.28 5.35
N SER A 38 -2.19 -10.76 4.90
CA SER A 38 -3.50 -11.18 5.42
C SER A 38 -3.76 -12.65 5.10
N ALA A 39 -4.35 -13.38 6.05
CA ALA A 39 -4.88 -14.73 5.79
C ALA A 39 -6.10 -14.70 4.84
N GLU A 40 -6.74 -13.54 4.70
CA GLU A 40 -7.88 -13.28 3.81
C GLU A 40 -7.53 -12.08 2.91
N PRO A 41 -6.61 -12.25 1.94
CA PRO A 41 -6.00 -11.13 1.22
C PRO A 41 -6.93 -10.46 0.22
N THR A 42 -8.06 -11.08 -0.13
CA THR A 42 -9.12 -10.49 -0.96
C THR A 42 -10.07 -9.58 -0.19
N MET A 43 -9.98 -9.56 1.14
CA MET A 43 -10.90 -8.80 2.03
C MET A 43 -10.17 -7.82 2.95
N TYR A 44 -8.90 -8.07 3.24
CA TYR A 44 -8.09 -7.26 4.16
C TYR A 44 -6.64 -7.22 3.70
N PHE A 45 -5.89 -6.24 4.20
CA PHE A 45 -4.44 -6.21 4.08
C PHE A 45 -3.72 -6.24 5.43
N ARG A 46 -2.52 -6.82 5.45
CA ARG A 46 -1.58 -6.72 6.58
C ARG A 46 -0.18 -6.48 6.05
N ILE A 47 0.50 -5.47 6.58
CA ILE A 47 1.89 -5.16 6.24
C ILE A 47 2.80 -5.68 7.36
N SER A 48 3.96 -6.24 6.99
CA SER A 48 4.95 -6.71 7.96
C SER A 48 5.54 -5.53 8.77
N PRO A 49 5.93 -5.73 10.04
CA PRO A 49 6.70 -4.73 10.77
C PRO A 49 8.01 -4.35 10.07
N GLU A 50 8.64 -5.30 9.37
CA GLU A 50 9.88 -5.08 8.62
C GLU A 50 9.68 -4.11 7.47
N ASP A 51 8.57 -4.21 6.72
CA ASP A 51 8.25 -3.28 5.63
C ASP A 51 8.00 -1.86 6.14
N TYR A 52 7.35 -1.72 7.29
CA TYR A 52 7.18 -0.44 7.95
C TYR A 52 8.54 0.18 8.33
N LEU A 53 9.44 -0.60 8.94
CA LEU A 53 10.78 -0.14 9.30
C LEU A 53 11.60 0.21 8.05
N ASN A 54 11.51 -0.61 7.00
CA ASN A 54 12.18 -0.37 5.73
C ASN A 54 11.68 0.91 5.06
N ALA A 55 10.37 1.18 5.08
CA ALA A 55 9.80 2.43 4.57
C ALA A 55 10.27 3.64 5.38
N ARG A 56 10.25 3.56 6.72
CA ARG A 56 10.77 4.62 7.61
C ARG A 56 12.25 4.91 7.43
N ASN A 57 13.06 3.89 7.19
CA ASN A 57 14.49 4.05 6.96
C ASN A 57 14.80 4.79 5.64
N ARG A 58 13.83 4.86 4.71
CA ARG A 58 13.96 5.56 3.43
C ARG A 58 13.53 7.03 3.49
N GLY A 59 12.80 7.44 4.52
CA GLY A 59 12.31 8.81 4.71
C GLY A 59 11.00 8.88 5.50
N ASP A 60 10.31 10.00 5.39
CA ASP A 60 9.05 10.23 6.10
C ASP A 60 7.91 9.51 5.38
N ILE A 61 7.24 8.58 6.05
CA ILE A 61 5.99 7.99 5.54
C ILE A 61 4.91 9.07 5.56
N VAL A 62 4.39 9.43 4.39
CA VAL A 62 3.35 10.46 4.23
C VAL A 62 1.97 9.88 3.92
N ALA A 63 1.91 8.63 3.46
CA ALA A 63 0.65 7.91 3.28
C ALA A 63 0.85 6.39 3.40
N LEU A 64 -0.18 5.73 3.91
CA LEU A 64 -0.44 4.31 3.70
C LEU A 64 -1.45 4.19 2.55
N VAL A 65 -1.20 3.27 1.63
CA VAL A 65 -2.03 3.04 0.45
C VAL A 65 -2.43 1.57 0.43
N HIS A 66 -3.71 1.30 0.19
CA HIS A 66 -4.21 -0.01 -0.18
C HIS A 66 -5.29 0.12 -1.26
N SER A 67 -5.65 -0.99 -1.90
CA SER A 67 -6.69 -1.04 -2.92
C SER A 67 -7.90 -1.81 -2.45
N HIS A 68 -9.10 -1.44 -2.90
CA HIS A 68 -10.29 -2.29 -2.84
C HIS A 68 -10.59 -2.84 -4.24
N PRO A 69 -10.17 -4.08 -4.58
CA PRO A 69 -10.58 -4.73 -5.82
C PRO A 69 -12.11 -4.77 -5.89
N ASP A 70 -12.68 -4.33 -7.02
CA ASP A 70 -14.12 -4.25 -7.28
C ASP A 70 -14.95 -3.37 -6.31
N GLY A 71 -14.29 -2.70 -5.36
CA GLY A 71 -14.89 -1.82 -4.37
C GLY A 71 -14.82 -0.34 -4.74
N LYS A 72 -15.46 0.49 -3.93
CA LYS A 72 -15.31 1.96 -4.04
C LYS A 72 -13.97 2.39 -3.46
N PRO A 73 -13.29 3.42 -4.04
CA PRO A 73 -12.04 3.95 -3.52
C PRO A 73 -12.29 4.87 -2.31
N CYS A 74 -12.89 4.32 -1.25
CA CYS A 74 -13.17 5.00 0.00
C CYS A 74 -12.88 4.06 1.17
N LEU A 75 -12.44 4.63 2.30
CA LEU A 75 -12.12 3.86 3.51
C LEU A 75 -13.32 3.05 4.00
N SER A 76 -13.11 1.75 4.21
CA SER A 76 -14.04 0.89 4.92
C SER A 76 -14.09 1.25 6.41
N SER A 77 -14.90 0.54 7.18
CA SER A 77 -14.89 0.69 8.65
C SER A 77 -13.63 0.16 9.29
N ALA A 78 -12.94 -0.80 8.66
CA ALA A 78 -11.70 -1.36 9.19
C ALA A 78 -10.47 -0.47 8.89
N ASP A 79 -10.56 0.41 7.89
CA ASP A 79 -9.43 1.27 7.46
C ASP A 79 -9.33 2.60 8.22
N ARG A 80 -10.34 2.93 9.03
CA ARG A 80 -10.41 4.19 9.80
C ARG A 80 -9.70 4.09 11.14
#